data_AF-A0A7W8XTE6-F1
#
_entry.id   AF-A0A7W8XTE6-F1
#
_cell.length_a   1.000
_cell.length_b   1.000
_cell.length_c   1.000
_cell.angle_alpha   90.00
_cell.angle_beta   90.00
_cell.angle_gamma   90.00
#
_symmetry.space_group_name_H-M   'P 1'
#
loop_
_entity.id
_entity.type
_entity.pdbx_description
1 polymer ?
#
loop_
_entity_poly.entity_id
_entity_poly.type
_entity_poly.pdbx_seq_one_letter_code
_entity_poly.pdbx_strand_id
1 'polypeptide(L)'
;MHIEHLLAEVRILAERFSPIAARGKICGEGDAPDCESDRGLLNIALSCSRISDISSRIAKAGYWECEREMLMQIGAQSRNILYSINELRRSLELPQP
;
A
#
# COMPACT_ATOMS: atom_id res chain seq x y z
N MET A 1 -3.82 -19.35 -3.51
CA MET A 1 -2.34 -19.41 -3.33
C MET A 1 -1.83 -18.16 -2.61
N HIS A 2 -0.71 -18.23 -1.88
CA HIS A 2 -0.16 -17.06 -1.17
C HIS A 2 0.20 -15.89 -2.10
N ILE A 3 0.69 -16.18 -3.32
CA ILE A 3 0.99 -15.17 -4.35
C ILE A 3 -0.27 -14.44 -4.85
N GLU A 4 -1.38 -15.16 -5.05
CA GLU A 4 -2.64 -14.53 -5.47
C GLU A 4 -3.15 -13.54 -4.41
N HIS A 5 -3.03 -13.91 -3.13
CA HIS A 5 -3.37 -13.01 -2.02
C HIS A 5 -2.42 -11.80 -1.95
N LEU A 6 -1.13 -12.00 -2.22
CA LEU A 6 -0.17 -10.89 -2.31
C LEU A 6 -0.55 -9.92 -3.43
N LEU A 7 -0.82 -10.44 -4.63
CA LEU A 7 -1.19 -9.64 -5.80
C LEU A 7 -2.52 -8.90 -5.58
N ALA A 8 -3.49 -9.53 -4.90
CA ALA A 8 -4.74 -8.88 -4.54
C ALA A 8 -4.50 -7.67 -3.61
N GLU A 9 -3.71 -7.83 -2.55
CA GLU A 9 -3.40 -6.73 -1.63
C GLU A 9 -2.56 -5.63 -2.30
N VAL A 10 -1.61 -5.99 -3.18
CA VAL A 10 -0.86 -5.02 -3.98
C VAL A 10 -1.78 -4.22 -4.92
N ARG A 11 -2.78 -4.86 -5.54
CA ARG A 11 -3.77 -4.18 -6.38
C ARG A 11 -4.64 -3.21 -5.57
N ILE A 12 -5.16 -3.66 -4.42
CA ILE A 12 -5.94 -2.80 -3.51
C ILE A 12 -5.13 -1.56 -3.12
N LEU A 13 -3.84 -1.75 -2.82
CA LEU A 13 -2.96 -0.65 -2.48
C LEU A 13 -2.72 0.28 -3.68
N ALA A 14 -2.43 -0.29 -4.86
CA ALA A 14 -2.16 0.47 -6.08
C ALA A 14 -3.37 1.28 -6.57
N GLU A 15 -4.59 0.76 -6.43
CA GLU A 15 -5.83 1.47 -6.78
C GLU A 15 -5.96 2.80 -6.01
N ARG A 16 -5.52 2.84 -4.75
CA ARG A 16 -5.57 4.06 -3.91
C ARG A 16 -4.60 5.15 -4.37
N PHE A 17 -3.49 4.76 -4.99
CA PHE A 17 -2.48 5.69 -5.52
C PHE A 17 -2.62 5.89 -7.04
N SER A 18 -3.61 5.25 -7.67
CA SER A 18 -3.76 5.30 -9.12
C SER A 18 -4.14 6.70 -9.59
N PRO A 19 -3.47 7.25 -10.62
CA PRO A 19 -3.89 8.49 -11.28
C PRO A 19 -5.29 8.42 -11.88
N ILE A 20 -5.83 7.21 -12.09
CA ILE A 20 -7.21 6.99 -12.55
C ILE A 20 -8.20 7.22 -11.40
N ALA A 21 -7.89 6.73 -10.20
CA ALA A 21 -8.67 7.03 -9.00
C ALA A 21 -8.60 8.52 -8.62
N ALA A 22 -7.44 9.15 -8.83
CA ALA A 22 -7.30 10.61 -8.74
C ALA A 22 -8.08 11.37 -9.83
N ARG A 23 -8.30 10.76 -11.00
CA ARG A 23 -9.11 11.32 -12.11
C ARG A 23 -10.62 11.20 -11.91
N GLY A 24 -11.11 10.33 -11.01
CA GLY A 24 -12.52 10.37 -10.58
C GLY A 24 -12.92 11.75 -10.05
N LYS A 25 -11.96 12.45 -9.42
CA LYS A 25 -12.07 13.85 -8.98
C LYS A 25 -12.26 14.87 -10.13
N ILE A 26 -11.88 14.51 -11.36
CA ILE A 26 -11.89 15.40 -12.54
C ILE A 26 -13.09 15.08 -13.46
N CYS A 27 -13.51 13.82 -13.57
CA CYS A 27 -14.59 13.39 -14.47
C CYS A 27 -15.94 13.13 -13.79
N GLY A 28 -16.04 13.20 -12.45
CA GLY A 28 -17.31 13.01 -11.73
C GLY A 28 -17.81 11.57 -11.66
N GLU A 29 -17.01 10.60 -12.12
CA GLU A 29 -17.28 9.17 -11.98
C GLU A 29 -16.31 8.55 -10.95
N GLY A 30 -16.85 8.18 -9.79
CA GLY A 30 -16.15 7.46 -8.72
C GLY A 30 -15.75 8.33 -7.53
N ASP A 31 -15.81 7.75 -6.33
CA ASP A 31 -15.29 8.38 -5.11
C ASP A 31 -13.77 8.50 -5.21
N ALA A 32 -13.25 9.70 -4.90
CA ALA A 32 -11.81 9.89 -4.79
C ALA A 32 -11.26 8.93 -3.71
N PRO A 33 -10.09 8.32 -3.93
CA PRO A 33 -9.50 7.45 -2.93
C PRO A 33 -9.23 8.30 -1.68
N ASP A 34 -9.90 7.92 -0.58
CA ASP A 34 -9.75 8.56 0.72
C ASP A 34 -8.38 8.22 1.28
N CYS A 35 -7.36 8.97 0.84
CA CYS A 35 -5.96 8.77 1.22
C CYS A 35 -5.49 9.78 2.27
N GLU A 36 -6.30 10.81 2.55
CA GLU A 36 -5.96 11.91 3.46
C GLU A 36 -6.71 11.82 4.80
N SER A 37 -7.83 11.09 4.89
CA SER A 37 -8.48 10.88 6.18
C SER A 37 -7.73 9.86 7.05
N ASP A 38 -7.93 9.95 8.36
CA ASP A 38 -7.43 8.95 9.32
C ASP A 38 -7.86 7.52 8.96
N ARG A 39 -9.08 7.34 8.47
CA ARG A 39 -9.59 6.03 8.02
C ARG A 39 -8.86 5.58 6.76
N GLY A 40 -8.60 6.49 5.84
CA GLY A 40 -7.79 6.29 4.66
C GLY A 40 -6.39 5.79 4.97
N LEU A 41 -5.68 6.54 5.81
CA LEU A 41 -4.33 6.24 6.28
C LEU A 41 -4.28 4.89 7.03
N LEU A 42 -5.28 4.59 7.86
CA LEU A 42 -5.38 3.29 8.54
C LEU A 42 -5.53 2.13 7.56
N ASN A 43 -6.38 2.27 6.53
CA ASN A 43 -6.55 1.22 5.53
C ASN A 43 -5.27 0.96 4.73
N ILE A 44 -4.53 2.02 4.38
CA ILE A 44 -3.24 1.90 3.71
C ILE A 44 -2.25 1.15 4.60
N ALA A 45 -2.18 1.52 5.89
CA ALA A 45 -1.30 0.85 6.85
C ALA A 45 -1.63 -0.65 7.01
N LEU A 46 -2.92 -1.01 7.05
CA LEU A 46 -3.37 -2.39 7.12
C LEU A 46 -2.98 -3.20 5.89
N SER A 47 -3.15 -2.67 4.67
CA SER A 47 -2.71 -3.34 3.44
C SER A 47 -1.20 -3.53 3.40
N CYS A 48 -0.42 -2.52 3.79
CA CYS A 48 1.03 -2.64 3.88
C CYS A 48 1.48 -3.73 4.88
N SER A 49 0.81 -3.82 6.04
CA SER A 49 1.04 -4.88 7.03
C SER A 49 0.75 -6.28 6.47
N ARG A 50 -0.39 -6.46 5.79
CA ARG A 50 -0.76 -7.73 5.14
C ARG A 50 0.23 -8.14 4.06
N ILE A 51 0.68 -7.19 3.24
CA ILE A 51 1.72 -7.42 2.21
C ILE A 51 3.00 -7.93 2.87
N SER A 52 3.43 -7.32 3.97
CA SER A 52 4.63 -7.73 4.71
C SER A 52 4.49 -9.17 5.27
N ASP A 53 3.34 -9.49 5.85
CA ASP A 53 3.05 -10.82 6.39
C ASP A 53 3.02 -11.89 5.31
N ILE A 54 2.34 -11.63 4.19
CA ILE A 54 2.25 -12.58 3.06
C ILE A 54 3.63 -12.78 2.43
N SER A 55 4.38 -11.70 2.21
CA SER A 55 5.75 -11.76 1.68
C SER A 55 6.67 -12.59 2.58
N SER A 56 6.55 -12.42 3.91
CA SER A 56 7.29 -13.22 4.89
C SER A 56 6.91 -14.70 4.85
N ARG A 57 5.63 -15.03 4.65
CA ARG A 57 5.17 -16.42 4.51
C ARG A 57 5.66 -17.08 3.22
N ILE A 58 5.65 -16.35 2.10
CA ILE A 58 6.17 -16.85 0.82
C ILE A 58 7.67 -17.10 0.91
N ALA A 59 8.43 -16.17 1.52
CA ALA A 59 9.86 -16.33 1.74
C ALA A 59 10.18 -17.57 2.60
N LYS A 60 9.41 -17.81 3.66
CA LYS A 60 9.53 -19.01 4.52
C LYS A 60 9.16 -20.31 3.81
N ALA A 61 8.20 -20.26 2.88
CA ALA A 61 7.71 -21.43 2.13
C ALA A 61 8.69 -21.92 1.06
N GLY A 62 9.71 -21.12 0.75
CA GLY A 62 10.81 -21.57 -0.09
C GLY A 62 10.63 -21.38 -1.60
N TYR A 63 9.82 -20.41 -2.03
CA TYR A 63 9.74 -20.01 -3.44
C TYR A 63 11.03 -19.24 -3.83
N TRP A 64 12.07 -19.95 -4.28
CA TRP A 64 13.46 -19.47 -4.15
C TRP A 64 14.18 -18.89 -5.37
N GLU A 65 13.67 -18.89 -6.61
CA GLU A 65 14.51 -18.37 -7.73
C GLU A 65 13.84 -17.32 -8.62
N CYS A 66 12.65 -17.56 -9.17
CA CYS A 66 12.08 -16.64 -10.16
C CYS A 66 11.40 -15.39 -9.56
N GLU A 67 10.92 -15.46 -8.32
CA GLU A 67 10.03 -14.43 -7.75
C GLU A 67 10.64 -13.71 -6.54
N ARG A 68 11.84 -14.12 -6.09
CA ARG A 68 12.49 -13.60 -4.88
C ARG A 68 12.77 -12.10 -4.97
N GLU A 69 13.28 -11.64 -6.10
CA GLU A 69 13.58 -10.22 -6.29
C GLU A 69 12.30 -9.37 -6.26
N MET A 70 11.25 -9.83 -6.96
CA MET A 70 9.94 -9.17 -6.95
C MET A 70 9.36 -9.09 -5.53
N LEU A 71 9.41 -10.17 -4.76
CA LEU A 71 8.96 -10.20 -3.37
C LEU A 71 9.74 -9.23 -2.48
N MET A 72 11.06 -9.13 -2.67
CA MET A 72 11.90 -8.17 -1.94
C MET A 72 11.54 -6.73 -2.28
N GLN A 73 11.31 -6.42 -3.56
CA GLN A 73 10.90 -5.09 -4.02
C GLN A 73 9.53 -4.70 -3.46
N ILE A 74 8.54 -5.59 -3.53
CA ILE A 74 7.20 -5.37 -2.96
C ILE A 74 7.30 -5.10 -1.45
N GLY A 75 8.08 -5.91 -0.73
CA GLY A 75 8.30 -5.71 0.70
C GLY A 75 8.98 -4.38 1.03
N ALA A 76 9.99 -3.98 0.25
CA ALA A 76 10.68 -2.71 0.42
C ALA A 76 9.76 -1.50 0.17
N GLN A 77 9.00 -1.52 -0.92
CA GLN A 77 8.05 -0.46 -1.25
C GLN A 77 6.94 -0.33 -0.20
N SER A 78 6.40 -1.45 0.28
CA SER A 78 5.39 -1.45 1.35
C SER A 78 5.89 -0.78 2.62
N ARG A 79 7.14 -1.06 3.04
CA ARG A 79 7.76 -0.39 4.20
C ARG A 79 7.97 1.10 3.97
N ASN A 80 8.41 1.50 2.79
CA ASN A 80 8.59 2.91 2.47
C ASN A 80 7.27 3.69 2.57
N ILE A 81 6.16 3.12 2.06
CA ILE A 81 4.83 3.72 2.18
C ILE A 81 4.44 3.91 3.66
N LEU A 82 4.67 2.92 4.52
CA LEU A 82 4.40 3.03 5.95
C LEU A 82 5.20 4.15 6.62
N TYR A 83 6.48 4.29 6.28
CA TYR A 83 7.31 5.38 6.80
C TYR A 83 6.79 6.75 6.33
N SER A 84 6.47 6.90 5.04
CA SER A 84 5.95 8.16 4.49
C SER A 84 4.59 8.55 5.07
N ILE A 85 3.71 7.58 5.39
CA ILE A 85 2.43 7.86 6.06
C ILE A 85 2.65 8.41 7.46
N ASN A 86 3.62 7.86 8.20
CA ASN A 86 3.94 8.34 9.53
C ASN A 86 4.49 9.78 9.49
N GLU A 87 5.29 10.11 8.47
CA GLU A 87 5.77 11.48 8.22
C GLU A 87 4.65 12.44 7.80
N LEU A 88 3.70 11.97 6.98
CA LEU A 88 2.50 12.72 6.59
C LEU A 88 1.61 13.05 7.80
N ARG A 89 1.35 12.07 8.68
CA ARG A 89 0.58 12.32 9.92
C ARG A 89 1.26 13.36 10.80
N ARG A 90 2.56 13.26 11.00
CA ARG A 90 3.33 14.26 11.78
C ARG A 90 3.24 15.66 11.18
N SER A 91 3.23 15.76 9.85
CA SER A 91 3.09 17.04 9.15
C SER A 91 1.69 17.65 9.28
N LEU A 92 0.65 16.83 9.38
CA LEU A 92 -0.74 17.27 9.59
C LEU A 92 -1.05 17.67 11.04
N GLU A 93 -0.34 17.09 12.00
CA GLU A 93 -0.48 17.39 13.44
C GLU A 93 0.30 18.66 13.86
N LEU A 94 1.20 19.17 13.02
CA LEU A 94 1.90 20.43 13.26
C LEU A 94 0.98 21.62 12.95
N PRO A 95 0.80 22.57 13.89
CA PRO A 95 0.07 23.80 13.60
C PRO A 95 0.82 24.55 12.48
N GLN A 96 0.14 24.80 11.36
CA GLN A 96 0.71 25.66 10.32
C GLN A 96 0.91 27.08 10.88
N PRO A 97 2.04 27.73 10.59
CA PRO A 97 2.37 29.07 11.08
C PRO A 97 1.43 30.16 10.53
#